data_AF-A0A928CJV1-F1
#
_entry.id   AF-A0A928CJV1-F1
#
_cell.length_a   1.000
_cell.length_b   1.000
_cell.length_c   1.000
_cell.angle_alpha   90.00
_cell.angle_beta   90.00
_cell.angle_gamma   90.00
#
_symmetry.space_group_name_H-M   'P 1'
#
loop_
_entity.id
_entity.type
_entity.pdbx_description
1 polymer ?
#
loop_
_entity_poly.entity_id
_entity_poly.type
_entity_poly.pdbx_seq_one_letter_code
_entity_poly.pdbx_strand_id
1 'polypeptide(L)'
;MTDERSSAVQWGMSRSDMIVFPIGATEQHGPHLPVNTDSVLAEYFGRKIADYFDCAMLPVQSIASSLEHSGWRGSFSLRPQTLISLVHDIAEEAERQNYTVMIIVTGHGGNFPLGPACRDWNRRDRKLKLLLVYPFIHADSMMRKDRMDIHSGEYETAVMRYISGAELAFNGDYICGNQSFLKQSDLNTFGMGHLNPHGIIGYPADADLSLGRRLTEHLITASIQEVEERLALLAKSPRYCGSGGLYLRQCTREDMPQLRELIARVGWNQIDRDFENFLDHGEIWSMIHLNRPVGCGAWIKRSGDIAWIGMVITLPEWRGCGIAPQIMGKLIERSSHLKYHLLDASAMGEKVYRKMGFADMYKVTRMKLPQKLTPPKDCSLQWQQFKGAAADLPWTDNCDPMIDRLLQQNPETFYCGSLNGRIVAWFALRPGRKSQHMGPLYAQDHQAAASAAAYAVSVAGAGELTIDIMNYQTEFFRYLQDNGSELCRDFLRMSLPEIAAERMQSENMFAAVGPEYG
;
A
#
# COMPACT_ATOMS: atom_id res chain seq x y z
N MET A 1 -25.91 9.28 -13.40
CA MET A 1 -25.95 10.68 -12.91
C MET A 1 -24.75 11.45 -13.49
N THR A 2 -24.88 12.76 -13.70
CA THR A 2 -23.87 13.73 -14.22
C THR A 2 -23.51 13.67 -15.72
N ASP A 3 -23.92 14.72 -16.43
CA ASP A 3 -23.68 15.01 -17.85
C ASP A 3 -23.07 16.42 -18.00
N GLU A 4 -22.83 16.84 -19.25
CA GLU A 4 -22.44 18.20 -19.66
C GLU A 4 -23.32 19.34 -19.09
N ARG A 5 -24.45 19.02 -18.45
CA ARG A 5 -25.43 19.96 -17.87
C ARG A 5 -25.35 20.01 -16.35
N SER A 6 -24.40 19.28 -15.75
CA SER A 6 -24.28 19.14 -14.31
C SER A 6 -23.28 20.12 -13.71
N SER A 7 -23.72 20.85 -12.67
CA SER A 7 -22.88 21.78 -11.90
C SER A 7 -21.88 21.04 -10.99
N ALA A 8 -20.84 21.74 -10.54
CA ALA A 8 -19.86 21.20 -9.59
C ALA A 8 -20.51 20.63 -8.31
N VAL A 9 -21.65 21.18 -7.88
CA VAL A 9 -22.41 20.69 -6.72
C VAL A 9 -23.01 19.31 -6.98
N GLN A 10 -23.56 19.08 -8.17
CA GLN A 10 -24.14 17.78 -8.55
C GLN A 10 -23.07 16.70 -8.66
N TRP A 11 -21.87 17.05 -9.13
CA TRP A 11 -20.72 16.16 -9.11
C TRP A 11 -20.30 15.78 -7.68
N GLY A 12 -20.28 16.75 -6.75
CA GLY A 12 -19.99 16.49 -5.33
C GLY A 12 -21.07 15.71 -4.57
N MET A 13 -22.27 15.57 -5.15
CA MET A 13 -23.36 14.76 -4.57
C MET A 13 -23.34 13.29 -5.05
N SER A 14 -22.50 12.95 -6.03
CA SER A 14 -22.32 11.57 -6.47
C SER A 14 -21.89 10.69 -5.30
N ARG A 15 -22.56 9.54 -5.14
CA ARG A 15 -22.24 8.55 -4.09
C ARG A 15 -21.27 7.47 -4.56
N SER A 16 -21.01 7.41 -5.86
CA SER A 16 -20.14 6.42 -6.46
C SER A 16 -18.72 6.96 -6.50
N ASP A 17 -17.78 6.17 -5.97
CA ASP A 17 -16.35 6.46 -6.04
C ASP A 17 -15.73 6.06 -7.40
N MET A 18 -16.58 5.87 -8.42
CA MET A 18 -16.20 5.50 -9.78
C MET A 18 -16.46 6.65 -10.75
N ILE A 19 -15.71 6.66 -11.85
CA ILE A 19 -15.90 7.64 -12.93
C ILE A 19 -15.66 6.97 -14.30
N VAL A 20 -16.42 7.36 -15.31
CA VAL A 20 -16.23 6.94 -16.70
C VAL A 20 -15.46 8.02 -17.46
N PHE A 21 -14.43 7.62 -18.21
CA PHE A 21 -13.71 8.47 -19.14
C PHE A 21 -13.88 7.95 -20.58
N PRO A 22 -14.80 8.52 -21.37
CA PRO A 22 -14.96 8.13 -22.77
C PRO A 22 -13.83 8.72 -23.62
N ILE A 23 -13.15 7.86 -24.39
CA ILE A 23 -12.07 8.24 -25.30
C ILE A 23 -12.43 7.76 -26.71
N GLY A 24 -12.77 8.71 -27.58
CA GLY A 24 -13.06 8.43 -28.98
C GLY A 24 -11.81 8.50 -29.85
N ALA A 25 -12.04 8.90 -31.09
CA ALA A 25 -11.04 9.39 -32.02
C ALA A 25 -11.70 10.30 -33.07
N THR A 26 -10.86 10.97 -33.86
CA THR A 26 -11.27 11.83 -34.98
C THR A 26 -10.55 11.36 -36.24
N GLU A 27 -11.22 10.56 -37.07
CA GLU A 27 -10.61 9.88 -38.20
C GLU A 27 -11.59 9.61 -39.35
N GLN A 28 -11.06 9.46 -40.56
CA GLN A 28 -11.84 9.10 -41.74
C GLN A 28 -12.65 7.81 -41.51
N HIS A 29 -13.90 7.77 -41.97
CA HIS A 29 -14.74 6.58 -41.93
C HIS A 29 -15.42 6.32 -43.29
N GLY A 30 -14.63 6.38 -44.37
CA GLY A 30 -15.17 6.35 -45.72
C GLY A 30 -16.11 7.54 -46.00
N PRO A 31 -16.95 7.45 -47.05
CA PRO A 31 -17.85 8.52 -47.44
C PRO A 31 -19.18 8.55 -46.66
N HIS A 32 -19.51 7.51 -45.88
CA HIS A 32 -20.84 7.32 -45.31
C HIS A 32 -20.93 7.56 -43.80
N LEU A 33 -19.82 7.54 -43.07
CA LEU A 33 -19.77 7.80 -41.64
C LEU A 33 -18.96 9.07 -41.32
N PRO A 34 -19.36 9.83 -40.30
CA PRO A 34 -18.69 11.07 -39.93
C PRO A 34 -17.34 10.81 -39.23
N VAL A 35 -16.46 11.80 -39.26
CA VAL A 35 -15.11 11.67 -38.67
C VAL A 35 -15.10 11.51 -37.15
N ASN A 36 -16.22 11.78 -36.47
CA ASN A 36 -16.37 11.64 -35.02
C ASN A 36 -17.06 10.32 -34.61
N THR A 37 -17.18 9.34 -35.52
CA THR A 37 -17.85 8.05 -35.26
C THR A 37 -17.39 7.42 -33.94
N ASP A 38 -16.09 7.24 -33.74
CA ASP A 38 -15.53 6.69 -32.51
C ASP A 38 -15.88 7.48 -31.24
N SER A 39 -15.97 8.81 -31.37
CA SER A 39 -16.35 9.68 -30.25
C SER A 39 -17.82 9.48 -29.87
N VAL A 40 -18.71 9.38 -30.85
CA VAL A 40 -20.14 9.10 -30.63
C VAL A 40 -20.31 7.73 -29.98
N LEU A 41 -19.57 6.72 -30.45
CA LEU A 41 -19.60 5.36 -29.89
C LEU A 41 -19.10 5.34 -28.44
N ALA A 42 -17.92 5.91 -28.18
CA ALA A 42 -17.32 5.97 -26.84
C ALA A 42 -18.25 6.68 -25.84
N GLU A 43 -18.84 7.81 -26.25
CA GLU A 43 -19.77 8.56 -25.42
C GLU A 43 -21.06 7.78 -25.14
N TYR A 44 -21.65 7.16 -26.16
CA TYR A 44 -22.88 6.39 -26.02
C TYR A 44 -22.70 5.19 -25.08
N PHE A 45 -21.69 4.35 -25.30
CA PHE A 45 -21.43 3.19 -24.43
C PHE A 45 -20.96 3.63 -23.03
N GLY A 46 -20.13 4.68 -22.96
CA GLY A 46 -19.71 5.29 -21.70
C GLY A 46 -20.90 5.74 -20.87
N ARG A 47 -21.91 6.37 -21.48
CA ARG A 47 -23.14 6.78 -20.80
C ARG A 47 -23.91 5.58 -20.26
N LYS A 48 -24.05 4.51 -21.04
CA LYS A 48 -24.76 3.29 -20.60
C LYS A 48 -24.08 2.62 -19.40
N ILE A 49 -22.75 2.56 -19.41
CA ILE A 49 -21.96 2.06 -18.29
C ILE A 49 -22.10 2.98 -17.07
N ALA A 50 -21.99 4.30 -17.27
CA ALA A 50 -22.12 5.29 -16.19
C ALA A 50 -23.49 5.24 -15.51
N ASP A 51 -24.56 5.10 -16.29
CA ASP A 51 -25.93 4.99 -15.77
C ASP A 51 -26.14 3.68 -15.00
N TYR A 52 -25.55 2.56 -15.45
CA TYR A 52 -25.65 1.28 -14.75
C TYR A 52 -24.94 1.29 -13.39
N PHE A 53 -23.72 1.82 -13.33
CA PHE A 53 -22.92 1.91 -12.10
C PHE A 53 -23.23 3.15 -11.25
N ASP A 54 -24.22 3.95 -11.65
CA ASP A 54 -24.58 5.23 -11.07
C ASP A 54 -23.37 6.13 -10.76
N CYS A 55 -22.49 6.26 -11.75
CA CYS A 55 -21.23 6.97 -11.59
C CYS A 55 -21.10 8.16 -12.55
N ALA A 56 -20.14 9.03 -12.27
CA ALA A 56 -19.94 10.23 -13.06
C ALA A 56 -19.29 9.92 -14.41
N MET A 57 -19.47 10.79 -15.40
CA MET A 57 -18.84 10.64 -16.72
C MET A 57 -18.16 11.94 -17.14
N LEU A 58 -16.89 11.86 -17.50
CA LEU A 58 -16.15 12.97 -18.10
C LEU A 58 -16.65 13.25 -19.52
N PRO A 59 -16.46 14.49 -20.04
CA PRO A 59 -16.63 14.77 -21.46
C PRO A 59 -15.76 13.84 -22.31
N VAL A 60 -16.25 13.51 -23.51
CA VAL A 60 -15.52 12.64 -24.44
C VAL A 60 -14.22 13.31 -24.90
N GLN A 61 -13.11 12.58 -24.78
CA GLN A 61 -11.85 12.95 -25.42
C GLN A 61 -11.95 12.57 -26.90
N SER A 62 -12.24 13.55 -27.75
CA SER A 62 -12.55 13.33 -29.17
C SER A 62 -11.32 13.15 -30.07
N ILE A 63 -10.16 13.66 -29.66
CA ILE A 63 -8.90 13.51 -30.38
C ILE A 63 -7.99 12.58 -29.58
N ALA A 64 -7.65 11.42 -30.14
CA ALA A 64 -6.84 10.39 -29.50
C ALA A 64 -5.80 9.84 -30.50
N SER A 65 -5.46 8.54 -30.45
CA SER A 65 -4.45 7.96 -31.34
C SER A 65 -5.12 7.26 -32.52
N SER A 66 -4.90 7.76 -33.73
CA SER A 66 -5.43 7.28 -35.02
C SER A 66 -4.34 7.31 -36.11
N LEU A 67 -3.13 6.89 -35.76
CA LEU A 67 -1.95 7.04 -36.62
C LEU A 67 -2.08 6.28 -37.95
N GLU A 68 -2.80 5.16 -37.95
CA GLU A 68 -3.10 4.38 -39.14
C GLU A 68 -3.91 5.16 -40.18
N HIS A 69 -4.66 6.20 -39.78
CA HIS A 69 -5.42 7.08 -40.67
C HIS A 69 -4.63 8.32 -41.12
N SER A 70 -3.32 8.37 -40.86
CA SER A 70 -2.45 9.46 -41.31
C SER A 70 -2.53 9.67 -42.83
N GLY A 71 -2.54 10.93 -43.25
CA GLY A 71 -2.62 11.32 -44.66
C GLY A 71 -4.04 11.63 -45.16
N TRP A 72 -5.07 11.34 -44.37
CA TRP A 72 -6.45 11.71 -44.66
C TRP A 72 -6.82 13.07 -44.07
N ARG A 73 -7.44 13.95 -44.88
CA ARG A 73 -7.99 15.22 -44.37
C ARG A 73 -9.15 14.92 -43.43
N GLY A 74 -9.15 15.59 -42.27
CA GLY A 74 -10.16 15.37 -41.22
C GLY A 74 -9.74 14.34 -40.18
N SER A 75 -8.67 13.58 -40.39
CA SER A 75 -8.07 12.71 -39.37
C SER A 75 -7.05 13.48 -38.53
N PHE A 76 -7.23 13.48 -37.21
CA PHE A 76 -6.31 14.11 -36.25
C PHE A 76 -5.86 13.09 -35.22
N SER A 77 -4.54 12.88 -35.12
CA SER A 77 -3.97 11.90 -34.20
C SER A 77 -2.97 12.53 -33.24
N LEU A 78 -3.10 12.19 -31.97
CA LEU A 78 -2.06 12.35 -30.96
C LEU A 78 -0.97 11.30 -31.17
N ARG A 79 0.23 11.63 -30.70
CA ARG A 79 1.29 10.62 -30.55
C ARG A 79 0.96 9.71 -29.35
N PRO A 80 1.39 8.45 -29.36
CA PRO A 80 1.18 7.52 -28.25
C PRO A 80 1.57 8.08 -26.89
N GLN A 81 2.72 8.76 -26.80
CA GLN A 81 3.21 9.35 -25.55
C GLN A 81 2.28 10.47 -25.05
N THR A 82 1.72 11.26 -25.96
CA THR A 82 0.79 12.34 -25.61
C THR A 82 -0.52 11.78 -25.06
N LEU A 83 -1.06 10.72 -25.66
CA LEU A 83 -2.27 10.07 -25.14
C LEU A 83 -2.03 9.42 -23.77
N ILE A 84 -0.88 8.76 -23.58
CA ILE A 84 -0.51 8.17 -22.27
C ILE A 84 -0.43 9.26 -21.20
N SER A 85 0.27 10.37 -21.46
CA SER A 85 0.37 11.49 -20.52
C SER A 85 -0.99 12.09 -20.19
N LEU A 86 -1.84 12.30 -21.20
CA LEU A 86 -3.20 12.81 -20.99
C LEU A 86 -4.01 11.91 -20.05
N VAL A 87 -4.00 10.60 -20.28
CA VAL A 87 -4.70 9.64 -19.40
C VAL A 87 -4.15 9.71 -17.98
N HIS A 88 -2.83 9.80 -17.79
CA HIS A 88 -2.23 9.87 -16.46
C HIS A 88 -2.55 11.18 -15.73
N ASP A 89 -2.54 12.32 -16.41
CA ASP A 89 -2.87 13.62 -15.81
C ASP A 89 -4.34 13.63 -15.33
N ILE A 90 -5.26 13.10 -16.14
CA ILE A 90 -6.68 12.99 -15.79
C ILE A 90 -6.90 11.98 -14.65
N ALA A 91 -6.18 10.85 -14.67
CA ALA A 91 -6.23 9.86 -13.59
C ALA A 91 -5.69 10.41 -12.26
N GLU A 92 -4.63 11.22 -12.29
CA GLU A 92 -4.10 11.86 -11.08
C GLU A 92 -5.12 12.82 -10.47
N GLU A 93 -5.81 13.59 -11.31
CA GLU A 93 -6.84 14.50 -10.84
C GLU A 93 -8.07 13.76 -10.28
N ALA A 94 -8.49 12.66 -10.92
CA ALA A 94 -9.54 11.80 -10.38
C ALA A 94 -9.14 11.18 -9.02
N GLU A 95 -7.89 10.73 -8.87
CA GLU A 95 -7.38 10.21 -7.58
C GLU A 95 -7.39 11.30 -6.49
N ARG A 96 -7.03 12.55 -6.81
CA ARG A 96 -7.09 13.69 -5.87
C ARG A 96 -8.51 13.99 -5.42
N GLN A 97 -9.49 13.76 -6.29
CA GLN A 97 -10.92 13.89 -5.98
C GLN A 97 -11.50 12.66 -5.26
N ASN A 98 -10.66 11.69 -4.86
CA ASN A 98 -11.00 10.47 -4.13
C ASN A 98 -11.77 9.41 -4.95
N TYR A 99 -11.75 9.48 -6.28
CA TYR A 99 -12.20 8.35 -7.08
C TYR A 99 -11.25 7.14 -6.87
N THR A 100 -11.84 5.95 -6.84
CA THR A 100 -11.14 4.68 -6.63
C THR A 100 -11.08 3.82 -7.89
N VAL A 101 -11.99 4.03 -8.84
CA VAL A 101 -11.95 3.40 -10.17
C VAL A 101 -12.29 4.40 -11.27
N MET A 102 -11.49 4.42 -12.33
CA MET A 102 -11.81 5.09 -13.59
C MET A 102 -11.98 4.05 -14.69
N ILE A 103 -13.15 4.04 -15.31
CA ILE A 103 -13.50 3.16 -16.42
C ILE A 103 -13.28 3.94 -17.71
N ILE A 104 -12.20 3.63 -18.42
CA ILE A 104 -11.89 4.18 -19.72
C ILE A 104 -12.68 3.37 -20.76
N VAL A 105 -13.57 4.04 -21.49
CA VAL A 105 -14.37 3.42 -22.55
C VAL A 105 -13.89 3.95 -23.89
N THR A 106 -13.27 3.10 -24.71
CA THR A 106 -12.76 3.49 -26.03
C THR A 106 -13.72 3.08 -27.15
N GLY A 107 -13.92 3.97 -28.12
CA GLY A 107 -14.67 3.69 -29.36
C GLY A 107 -13.79 3.17 -30.49
N HIS A 108 -12.49 3.50 -30.44
CA HIS A 108 -11.54 3.29 -31.53
C HIS A 108 -10.52 2.18 -31.21
N GLY A 109 -10.22 1.32 -32.19
CA GLY A 109 -9.25 0.23 -32.07
C GLY A 109 -7.78 0.68 -32.07
N GLY A 110 -7.44 1.78 -32.75
CA GLY A 110 -6.09 2.36 -32.82
C GLY A 110 -5.67 3.16 -31.59
N ASN A 111 -6.55 3.25 -30.59
CA ASN A 111 -6.22 3.68 -29.23
C ASN A 111 -5.36 2.65 -28.46
N PHE A 112 -4.48 1.93 -29.17
CA PHE A 112 -3.53 0.97 -28.61
C PHE A 112 -2.67 1.51 -27.44
N PRO A 113 -2.35 2.82 -27.32
CA PRO A 113 -1.60 3.34 -26.17
C PRO A 113 -2.38 3.28 -24.85
N LEU A 114 -3.71 3.14 -24.86
CA LEU A 114 -4.53 3.08 -23.64
C LEU A 114 -4.22 1.84 -22.79
N GLY A 115 -3.96 0.69 -23.42
CA GLY A 115 -3.57 -0.54 -22.72
C GLY A 115 -2.28 -0.38 -21.92
N PRO A 116 -1.17 0.06 -22.54
CA PRO A 116 0.05 0.48 -21.86
C PRO A 116 -0.17 1.57 -20.80
N ALA A 117 -1.00 2.60 -21.06
CA ALA A 117 -1.30 3.65 -20.09
C ALA A 117 -1.92 3.08 -18.81
N CYS A 118 -2.95 2.24 -18.95
CA CYS A 118 -3.62 1.56 -17.84
C CYS A 118 -2.66 0.65 -17.07
N ARG A 119 -1.82 -0.11 -17.80
CA ARG A 119 -0.84 -1.00 -17.19
C ARG A 119 0.18 -0.21 -16.38
N ASP A 120 0.79 0.82 -16.95
CA ASP A 120 1.78 1.64 -16.24
C ASP A 120 1.18 2.28 -14.97
N TRP A 121 -0.03 2.83 -15.06
CA TRP A 121 -0.74 3.39 -13.91
C TRP A 121 -0.99 2.35 -12.81
N ASN A 122 -1.65 1.24 -13.17
CA ASN A 122 -2.09 0.22 -12.20
C ASN A 122 -0.92 -0.50 -11.51
N ARG A 123 0.30 -0.41 -12.05
CA ARG A 123 1.52 -1.01 -11.47
C ARG A 123 2.16 -0.17 -10.36
N ARG A 124 1.74 1.09 -10.14
CA ARG A 124 2.39 2.05 -9.21
C ARG A 124 1.77 2.14 -7.79
N ASP A 125 1.11 1.08 -7.30
CA ASP A 125 0.38 1.03 -6.00
C ASP A 125 -0.48 2.28 -5.69
N ARG A 126 -1.18 2.77 -6.72
CA ARG A 126 -2.11 3.91 -6.65
C ARG A 126 -3.45 3.46 -6.05
N LYS A 127 -4.19 4.37 -5.41
CA LYS A 127 -5.56 4.12 -4.92
C LYS A 127 -6.52 3.96 -6.09
N LEU A 128 -6.45 4.87 -7.07
CA LEU A 128 -7.26 4.81 -8.28
C LEU A 128 -6.79 3.67 -9.19
N LYS A 129 -7.73 2.84 -9.67
CA LYS A 129 -7.48 1.82 -10.69
C LYS A 129 -8.12 2.21 -12.02
N LEU A 130 -7.40 1.96 -13.12
CA LEU A 130 -7.92 2.16 -14.48
C LEU A 130 -8.44 0.82 -15.03
N LEU A 131 -9.69 0.81 -15.50
CA LEU A 131 -10.28 -0.29 -16.25
C LEU A 131 -10.46 0.16 -17.69
N LEU A 132 -9.89 -0.57 -18.65
CA LEU A 132 -10.05 -0.29 -20.07
C LEU A 132 -11.13 -1.19 -20.65
N VAL A 133 -12.15 -0.59 -21.25
CA VAL A 133 -13.28 -1.26 -21.89
C VAL A 133 -13.32 -0.84 -23.35
N TYR A 134 -13.30 -1.81 -24.25
CA TYR A 134 -13.52 -1.60 -25.69
C TYR A 134 -14.74 -2.41 -26.10
N PRO A 135 -15.95 -1.81 -26.18
CA PRO A 135 -17.19 -2.56 -26.38
C PRO A 135 -17.14 -3.51 -27.58
N PHE A 136 -16.60 -3.07 -28.72
CA PHE A 136 -16.54 -3.87 -29.95
C PHE A 136 -15.65 -5.12 -29.85
N ILE A 137 -14.86 -5.31 -28.79
CA ILE A 137 -14.17 -6.59 -28.56
C ILE A 137 -15.15 -7.75 -28.36
N HIS A 138 -16.37 -7.44 -27.91
CA HIS A 138 -17.44 -8.42 -27.67
C HIS A 138 -18.27 -8.71 -28.94
N ALA A 139 -18.00 -8.01 -30.05
CA ALA A 139 -18.74 -8.20 -31.30
C ALA A 139 -18.46 -9.54 -31.99
N ASP A 140 -17.31 -10.18 -31.73
CA ASP A 140 -16.86 -11.41 -32.43
C ASP A 140 -17.91 -12.54 -32.43
N SER A 141 -18.68 -12.65 -31.34
CA SER A 141 -19.74 -13.67 -31.22
C SER A 141 -20.90 -13.48 -32.21
N MET A 142 -21.06 -12.26 -32.74
CA MET A 142 -22.10 -11.86 -33.68
C MET A 142 -21.57 -11.63 -35.10
N MET A 143 -20.24 -11.57 -35.27
CA MET A 143 -19.61 -11.26 -36.55
C MET A 143 -19.52 -12.47 -37.47
N ARG A 144 -19.66 -12.20 -38.77
CA ARG A 144 -19.46 -13.19 -39.84
C ARG A 144 -17.98 -13.52 -39.96
N LYS A 145 -17.62 -14.81 -39.82
CA LYS A 145 -16.22 -15.26 -39.80
C LYS A 145 -15.61 -15.48 -41.18
N ASP A 146 -16.43 -15.50 -42.22
CA ASP A 146 -16.02 -15.67 -43.62
C ASP A 146 -15.57 -14.35 -44.28
N ARG A 147 -15.69 -13.22 -43.56
CA ARG A 147 -15.43 -11.88 -44.07
C ARG A 147 -14.68 -11.05 -43.04
N MET A 148 -13.79 -10.18 -43.51
CA MET A 148 -13.08 -9.22 -42.67
C MET A 148 -13.92 -7.95 -42.50
N ASP A 149 -13.99 -7.44 -41.27
CA ASP A 149 -14.63 -6.17 -40.93
C ASP A 149 -13.82 -5.50 -39.81
N ILE A 150 -13.05 -4.48 -40.18
CA ILE A 150 -12.05 -3.80 -39.34
C ILE A 150 -12.40 -2.33 -39.14
N HIS A 151 -12.85 -1.64 -40.20
CA HIS A 151 -13.05 -0.18 -40.18
C HIS A 151 -14.15 0.27 -41.13
N SER A 152 -15.12 1.05 -40.62
CA SER A 152 -16.27 1.56 -41.39
C SER A 152 -17.06 0.46 -42.11
N GLY A 153 -17.10 -0.73 -41.52
CA GLY A 153 -17.75 -1.91 -42.08
C GLY A 153 -19.20 -2.09 -41.62
N GLU A 154 -19.71 -3.32 -41.73
CA GLU A 154 -21.10 -3.71 -41.45
C GLU A 154 -21.50 -3.34 -40.01
N TYR A 155 -20.67 -3.71 -39.03
CA TYR A 155 -21.05 -3.68 -37.61
C TYR A 155 -21.02 -2.27 -37.03
N GLU A 156 -19.96 -1.51 -37.29
CA GLU A 156 -19.85 -0.12 -36.87
C GLU A 156 -20.93 0.74 -37.52
N THR A 157 -21.15 0.58 -38.83
CA THR A 157 -22.21 1.28 -39.56
C THR A 157 -23.59 0.93 -38.98
N ALA A 158 -23.84 -0.34 -38.67
CA ALA A 158 -25.12 -0.77 -38.10
C ALA A 158 -25.38 -0.12 -36.73
N VAL A 159 -24.38 -0.11 -35.84
CA VAL A 159 -24.47 0.55 -34.53
C VAL A 159 -24.70 2.05 -34.70
N MET A 160 -23.93 2.70 -35.57
CA MET A 160 -24.06 4.14 -35.84
C MET A 160 -25.46 4.51 -36.36
N ARG A 161 -26.03 3.72 -37.28
CA ARG A 161 -27.40 3.93 -37.77
C ARG A 161 -28.44 3.80 -36.66
N TYR A 162 -28.23 2.88 -35.72
CA TYR A 162 -29.13 2.68 -34.59
C TYR A 162 -29.03 3.83 -33.56
N ILE A 163 -27.83 4.28 -33.21
CA ILE A 163 -27.64 5.27 -32.14
C ILE A 163 -27.82 6.72 -32.61
N SER A 164 -27.46 7.04 -33.87
CA SER A 164 -27.47 8.41 -34.40
C SER A 164 -28.73 8.73 -35.22
N GLY A 165 -29.62 7.75 -35.45
CA GLY A 165 -30.80 7.89 -36.30
C GLY A 165 -30.51 7.61 -37.78
N ALA A 166 -31.57 7.35 -38.54
CA ALA A 166 -31.52 6.73 -39.87
C ALA A 166 -30.94 7.59 -41.02
N GLU A 167 -30.44 8.81 -40.76
CA GLU A 167 -30.00 9.78 -41.78
C GLU A 167 -28.51 9.69 -42.17
N LEU A 168 -27.82 8.59 -41.87
CA LEU A 168 -26.51 8.32 -42.47
C LEU A 168 -26.72 7.94 -43.94
N ALA A 169 -26.73 8.97 -44.81
CA ALA A 169 -26.97 8.82 -46.24
C ALA A 169 -25.82 8.04 -46.90
N PHE A 170 -26.14 6.83 -47.34
CA PHE A 170 -25.25 5.96 -48.08
C PHE A 170 -25.08 6.51 -49.51
N ASN A 171 -23.96 7.18 -49.81
CA ASN A 171 -23.67 7.67 -51.17
C ASN A 171 -22.22 7.38 -51.51
N GLY A 172 -21.97 6.29 -52.23
CA GLY A 172 -20.67 6.02 -52.83
C GLY A 172 -20.52 4.60 -53.38
N ASP A 173 -19.81 4.48 -54.49
CA ASP A 173 -19.21 3.22 -54.93
C ASP A 173 -18.08 2.85 -53.96
N TYR A 174 -18.13 1.65 -53.37
CA TYR A 174 -17.06 1.12 -52.53
C TYR A 174 -16.45 -0.12 -53.18
N ILE A 175 -15.12 -0.18 -53.22
CA ILE A 175 -14.39 -1.37 -53.66
C ILE A 175 -14.09 -2.22 -52.43
N CYS A 176 -14.93 -3.21 -52.14
CA CYS A 176 -14.57 -4.31 -51.24
C CYS A 176 -13.52 -5.17 -51.96
N GLY A 177 -12.24 -4.87 -51.78
CA GLY A 177 -11.16 -5.75 -52.24
C GLY A 177 -11.24 -7.12 -51.55
N ASN A 178 -10.66 -8.16 -52.14
CA ASN A 178 -10.51 -9.44 -51.46
C ASN A 178 -9.51 -9.28 -50.29
N GLN A 179 -10.05 -9.05 -49.08
CA GLN A 179 -9.30 -8.71 -47.85
C GLN A 179 -9.01 -9.93 -46.96
N SER A 180 -9.16 -11.14 -47.50
CA SER A 180 -9.08 -12.42 -46.76
C SER A 180 -7.74 -12.71 -46.07
N PHE A 181 -6.69 -11.93 -46.33
CA PHE A 181 -5.36 -12.10 -45.73
C PHE A 181 -4.98 -11.00 -44.73
N LEU A 182 -5.76 -9.92 -44.59
CA LEU A 182 -5.46 -8.81 -43.69
C LEU A 182 -5.80 -9.16 -42.24
N LYS A 183 -5.04 -8.61 -41.30
CA LYS A 183 -5.31 -8.65 -39.86
C LYS A 183 -5.31 -7.24 -39.30
N GLN A 184 -6.07 -6.99 -38.23
CA GLN A 184 -6.01 -5.71 -37.49
C GLN A 184 -4.57 -5.31 -37.16
N SER A 185 -3.70 -6.28 -36.83
CA SER A 185 -2.31 -6.05 -36.51
C SER A 185 -1.47 -5.46 -37.65
N ASP A 186 -1.92 -5.58 -38.90
CA ASP A 186 -1.21 -5.04 -40.06
C ASP A 186 -1.23 -3.50 -40.06
N LEU A 187 -2.20 -2.88 -39.37
CA LEU A 187 -2.28 -1.43 -39.16
C LEU A 187 -1.12 -0.87 -38.33
N ASN A 188 -0.39 -1.73 -37.61
CA ASN A 188 0.86 -1.32 -36.95
C ASN A 188 2.00 -1.05 -37.94
N THR A 189 1.88 -1.56 -39.18
CA THR A 189 2.92 -1.45 -40.23
C THR A 189 2.45 -0.58 -41.38
N PHE A 190 1.21 -0.78 -41.83
CA PHE A 190 0.64 -0.12 -43.00
C PHE A 190 -0.50 0.80 -42.62
N GLY A 191 -0.49 2.03 -43.13
CA GLY A 191 -1.62 2.94 -42.96
C GLY A 191 -2.85 2.50 -43.76
N MET A 192 -4.02 2.96 -43.35
CA MET A 192 -5.31 2.64 -43.97
C MET A 192 -5.34 2.96 -45.46
N GLY A 193 -4.75 4.09 -45.89
CA GLY A 193 -4.67 4.43 -47.30
C GLY A 193 -3.85 3.45 -48.16
N HIS A 194 -2.93 2.70 -47.55
CA HIS A 194 -2.20 1.62 -48.22
C HIS A 194 -3.05 0.36 -48.36
N LEU A 195 -3.81 0.00 -47.32
CA LEU A 195 -4.65 -1.20 -47.30
C LEU A 195 -5.91 -1.03 -48.16
N ASN A 196 -6.54 0.15 -48.09
CA ASN A 196 -7.63 0.55 -48.96
C ASN A 196 -7.58 2.08 -49.19
N PRO A 197 -7.37 2.55 -50.44
CA PRO A 197 -7.39 3.97 -50.77
C PRO A 197 -8.71 4.70 -50.51
N HIS A 198 -9.81 3.97 -50.25
CA HIS A 198 -11.10 4.53 -49.83
C HIS A 198 -11.32 4.48 -48.31
N GLY A 199 -10.36 3.91 -47.57
CA GLY A 199 -10.37 3.89 -46.10
C GLY A 199 -11.37 2.93 -45.47
N ILE A 200 -12.06 2.09 -46.25
CA ILE A 200 -13.03 1.09 -45.75
C ILE A 200 -12.42 -0.30 -45.73
N ILE A 201 -12.56 -1.02 -44.62
CA ILE A 201 -12.21 -2.44 -44.51
C ILE A 201 -13.40 -3.16 -43.88
N GLY A 202 -14.37 -3.57 -44.71
CA GLY A 202 -15.63 -4.18 -44.27
C GLY A 202 -16.74 -4.04 -45.30
N TYR A 203 -17.98 -4.33 -44.88
CA TYR A 203 -19.16 -4.40 -45.76
C TYR A 203 -20.30 -3.48 -45.27
N PRO A 204 -20.14 -2.14 -45.35
CA PRO A 204 -21.11 -1.21 -44.77
C PRO A 204 -22.53 -1.29 -45.37
N ALA A 205 -22.69 -1.80 -46.60
CA ALA A 205 -24.01 -1.96 -47.22
C ALA A 205 -24.85 -3.10 -46.64
N ASP A 206 -24.21 -4.06 -45.96
CA ASP A 206 -24.90 -5.13 -45.25
C ASP A 206 -25.45 -4.64 -43.90
N ALA A 207 -25.12 -3.41 -43.47
CA ALA A 207 -25.55 -2.84 -42.21
C ALA A 207 -27.05 -2.49 -42.21
N ASP A 208 -27.79 -2.96 -41.21
CA ASP A 208 -29.19 -2.59 -40.99
C ASP A 208 -29.50 -2.20 -39.53
N LEU A 209 -30.67 -1.59 -39.32
CA LEU A 209 -31.10 -1.12 -37.98
C LEU A 209 -31.35 -2.28 -36.99
N SER A 210 -31.75 -3.46 -37.47
CA SER A 210 -32.02 -4.63 -36.63
C SER A 210 -30.73 -5.22 -36.08
N LEU A 211 -29.71 -5.36 -36.94
CA LEU A 211 -28.35 -5.70 -36.55
C LEU A 211 -27.80 -4.67 -35.57
N GLY A 212 -27.93 -3.37 -35.91
CA GLY A 212 -27.47 -2.27 -35.07
C GLY A 212 -28.04 -2.33 -33.66
N ARG A 213 -29.36 -2.54 -33.53
CA ARG A 213 -30.03 -2.71 -32.25
C ARG A 213 -29.50 -3.92 -31.46
N ARG A 214 -29.53 -5.12 -32.07
CA ARG A 214 -29.13 -6.37 -31.39
C ARG A 214 -27.66 -6.31 -30.95
N LEU A 215 -26.80 -5.80 -31.82
CA LEU A 215 -25.38 -5.64 -31.51
C LEU A 215 -25.19 -4.65 -30.37
N THR A 216 -25.81 -3.46 -30.45
CA THR A 216 -25.69 -2.45 -29.39
C THR A 216 -26.14 -2.98 -28.02
N GLU A 217 -27.28 -3.67 -27.96
CA GLU A 217 -27.78 -4.30 -26.73
C GLU A 217 -26.81 -5.35 -26.18
N HIS A 218 -26.22 -6.17 -27.06
CA HIS A 218 -25.20 -7.16 -26.70
C HIS A 218 -23.93 -6.50 -26.15
N LEU A 219 -23.39 -5.49 -26.86
CA LEU A 219 -22.16 -4.79 -26.48
C LEU A 219 -22.30 -4.09 -25.13
N ILE A 220 -23.45 -3.48 -24.83
CA ILE A 220 -23.73 -2.88 -23.52
C ILE A 220 -23.67 -3.95 -22.42
N THR A 221 -24.40 -5.05 -22.62
CA THR A 221 -24.51 -6.13 -21.63
C THR A 221 -23.14 -6.74 -21.33
N ALA A 222 -22.39 -7.09 -22.37
CA ALA A 222 -21.06 -7.68 -22.24
C ALA A 222 -20.05 -6.72 -21.58
N SER A 223 -20.10 -5.43 -21.94
CA SER A 223 -19.22 -4.41 -21.35
C SER A 223 -19.48 -4.20 -19.86
N ILE A 224 -20.76 -4.19 -19.44
CA ILE A 224 -21.13 -4.10 -18.03
C ILE A 224 -20.63 -5.32 -17.27
N GLN A 225 -20.87 -6.53 -17.81
CA GLN A 225 -20.40 -7.77 -17.19
C GLN A 225 -18.87 -7.79 -17.04
N GLU A 226 -18.13 -7.35 -18.06
CA GLU A 226 -16.67 -7.22 -18.00
C GLU A 226 -16.24 -6.32 -16.84
N VAL A 227 -16.87 -5.14 -16.69
CA VAL A 227 -16.55 -4.22 -15.59
C VAL A 227 -16.86 -4.85 -14.22
N GLU A 228 -18.02 -5.50 -14.05
CA GLU A 228 -18.38 -6.19 -12.80
C GLU A 228 -17.35 -7.27 -12.41
N GLU A 229 -16.93 -8.08 -13.37
CA GLU A 229 -15.92 -9.12 -13.15
C GLU A 229 -14.58 -8.51 -12.72
N ARG A 230 -14.15 -7.42 -13.34
CA ARG A 230 -12.91 -6.72 -12.97
C ARG A 230 -13.00 -6.08 -11.59
N LEU A 231 -14.14 -5.47 -11.25
CA LEU A 231 -14.39 -4.91 -9.93
C LEU A 231 -14.37 -6.00 -8.85
N ALA A 232 -14.98 -7.16 -9.10
CA ALA A 232 -14.96 -8.29 -8.18
C ALA A 232 -13.54 -8.84 -7.95
N LEU A 233 -12.70 -8.87 -8.99
CA LEU A 233 -11.29 -9.24 -8.88
C LEU A 233 -10.48 -8.21 -8.08
N LEU A 234 -10.69 -6.91 -8.31
CA LEU A 234 -10.04 -5.83 -7.57
C LEU A 234 -10.45 -5.82 -6.09
N ALA A 235 -11.70 -6.16 -5.76
CA ALA A 235 -12.15 -6.28 -4.38
C ALA A 235 -11.43 -7.41 -3.63
N LYS A 236 -11.11 -8.52 -4.30
CA LYS A 236 -10.33 -9.64 -3.72
C LYS A 236 -8.85 -9.32 -3.58
N SER A 237 -8.27 -8.65 -4.59
CA SER A 237 -6.87 -8.24 -4.62
C SER A 237 -6.75 -6.81 -5.15
N PRO A 238 -6.73 -5.79 -4.28
CA PRO A 238 -6.65 -4.39 -4.70
C PRO A 238 -5.30 -4.05 -5.37
N ARG A 239 -4.35 -4.98 -5.39
CA ARG A 239 -3.07 -4.84 -6.11
C ARG A 239 -3.07 -5.67 -7.37
N TYR A 240 -2.72 -5.02 -8.48
CA TYR A 240 -2.60 -5.64 -9.80
C TYR A 240 -1.36 -6.55 -9.92
N CYS A 241 -0.30 -6.32 -9.13
CA CYS A 241 0.99 -7.01 -9.30
C CYS A 241 1.16 -8.31 -8.52
N GLY A 242 0.29 -8.59 -7.54
CA GLY A 242 0.58 -9.64 -6.54
C GLY A 242 1.93 -9.42 -5.83
N SER A 243 2.46 -10.49 -5.25
CA SER A 243 3.73 -10.52 -4.51
C SER A 243 4.85 -11.27 -5.27
N GLY A 244 4.81 -11.30 -6.61
CA GLY A 244 5.71 -12.13 -7.42
C GLY A 244 7.19 -11.94 -7.04
N GLY A 245 7.94 -13.05 -6.92
CA GLY A 245 9.37 -13.02 -6.57
C GLY A 245 9.68 -12.82 -5.10
N LEU A 246 8.67 -12.88 -4.21
CA LEU A 246 8.86 -12.87 -2.76
C LEU A 246 9.11 -14.27 -2.21
N TYR A 247 10.14 -14.41 -1.38
CA TYR A 247 10.36 -15.60 -0.57
C TYR A 247 10.87 -15.24 0.83
N LEU A 248 10.47 -16.04 1.82
CA LEU A 248 10.98 -15.93 3.19
C LEU A 248 12.27 -16.73 3.34
N ARG A 249 13.23 -16.17 4.05
CA ARG A 249 14.37 -16.94 4.58
C ARG A 249 14.82 -16.41 5.94
N GLN A 250 15.48 -17.28 6.69
CA GLN A 250 16.19 -16.89 7.88
C GLN A 250 17.39 -16.00 7.50
N CYS A 251 17.64 -14.97 8.30
CA CYS A 251 18.81 -14.13 8.17
C CYS A 251 20.00 -14.71 8.91
N THR A 252 21.19 -14.43 8.41
CA THR A 252 22.47 -14.74 9.05
C THR A 252 23.24 -13.44 9.32
N ARG A 253 24.42 -13.55 9.94
CA ARG A 253 25.31 -12.40 10.15
C ARG A 253 25.78 -11.75 8.85
N GLU A 254 25.72 -12.45 7.72
CA GLU A 254 26.06 -11.88 6.40
C GLU A 254 25.02 -10.86 5.92
N ASP A 255 23.79 -10.90 6.46
CA ASP A 255 22.70 -10.00 6.08
C ASP A 255 22.74 -8.65 6.78
N MET A 256 23.63 -8.48 7.75
CA MET A 256 23.74 -7.27 8.57
C MET A 256 23.79 -5.96 7.75
N PRO A 257 24.54 -5.85 6.65
CA PRO A 257 24.51 -4.66 5.81
C PRO A 257 23.12 -4.35 5.24
N GLN A 258 22.37 -5.38 4.83
CA GLN A 258 21.05 -5.24 4.22
C GLN A 258 19.98 -4.93 5.29
N LEU A 259 20.10 -5.52 6.48
CA LEU A 259 19.24 -5.21 7.63
C LEU A 259 19.43 -3.76 8.10
N ARG A 260 20.69 -3.26 8.11
CA ARG A 260 20.97 -1.84 8.39
C ARG A 260 20.33 -0.90 7.38
N GLU A 261 20.38 -1.24 6.09
CA GLU A 261 19.74 -0.47 5.03
C GLU A 261 18.21 -0.44 5.24
N LEU A 262 17.60 -1.59 5.52
CA LEU A 262 16.17 -1.73 5.80
C LEU A 262 15.74 -0.82 6.96
N ILE A 263 16.47 -0.85 8.09
CA ILE A 263 16.21 0.01 9.26
C ILE A 263 16.44 1.49 8.96
N ALA A 264 17.48 1.83 8.19
CA ALA A 264 17.74 3.20 7.79
C ALA A 264 16.53 3.79 7.04
N ARG A 265 15.98 3.02 6.10
CA ARG A 265 14.89 3.45 5.21
C ARG A 265 13.57 3.72 5.95
N VAL A 266 13.34 3.07 7.09
CA VAL A 266 12.16 3.32 7.93
C VAL A 266 12.42 4.30 9.08
N GLY A 267 13.68 4.72 9.25
CA GLY A 267 14.09 5.64 10.30
C GLY A 267 14.08 5.08 11.72
N TRP A 268 14.20 3.76 11.89
CA TRP A 268 14.26 3.07 13.17
C TRP A 268 15.61 3.25 13.88
N ASN A 269 15.64 3.03 15.21
CA ASN A 269 16.74 3.44 16.10
C ASN A 269 17.75 2.33 16.44
N GLN A 270 17.47 1.08 16.06
CA GLN A 270 18.28 -0.08 16.42
C GLN A 270 19.67 -0.04 15.75
N ILE A 271 20.64 -0.66 16.42
CA ILE A 271 22.05 -0.78 16.01
C ILE A 271 22.42 -2.23 15.72
N ASP A 272 23.63 -2.47 15.21
CA ASP A 272 24.11 -3.81 14.87
C ASP A 272 23.97 -4.79 16.04
N ARG A 273 24.35 -4.35 17.25
CA ARG A 273 24.25 -5.15 18.47
C ARG A 273 22.84 -5.68 18.72
N ASP A 274 21.81 -4.93 18.33
CA ASP A 274 20.45 -5.40 18.55
C ASP A 274 20.15 -6.64 17.72
N PHE A 275 20.55 -6.63 16.45
CA PHE A 275 20.41 -7.82 15.60
C PHE A 275 21.27 -8.99 16.06
N GLU A 276 22.47 -8.73 16.58
CA GLU A 276 23.31 -9.79 17.16
C GLU A 276 22.59 -10.51 18.29
N ASN A 277 21.91 -9.77 19.18
CA ASN A 277 21.12 -10.38 20.25
C ASN A 277 20.04 -11.32 19.72
N PHE A 278 19.35 -10.93 18.64
CA PHE A 278 18.35 -11.79 18.01
C PHE A 278 18.96 -13.01 17.32
N LEU A 279 20.12 -12.87 16.67
CA LEU A 279 20.81 -13.99 16.01
C LEU A 279 21.40 -14.97 17.02
N ASP A 280 21.84 -14.51 18.18
CA ASP A 280 22.48 -15.35 19.21
C ASP A 280 21.45 -16.07 20.09
N HIS A 281 20.23 -15.53 20.22
CA HIS A 281 19.23 -16.00 21.19
C HIS A 281 17.82 -16.18 20.63
N GLY A 282 17.70 -16.22 19.31
CA GLY A 282 16.44 -16.43 18.61
C GLY A 282 16.68 -16.50 17.11
N GLU A 283 15.79 -15.90 16.32
CA GLU A 283 15.93 -15.87 14.87
C GLU A 283 15.44 -14.55 14.29
N ILE A 284 16.05 -14.15 13.18
CA ILE A 284 15.55 -13.07 12.30
C ILE A 284 15.11 -13.72 11.00
N TRP A 285 13.92 -13.34 10.52
CA TRP A 285 13.40 -13.77 9.22
C TRP A 285 13.12 -12.55 8.35
N SER A 286 13.55 -12.61 7.10
CA SER A 286 13.31 -11.56 6.12
C SER A 286 12.52 -12.07 4.93
N MET A 287 11.63 -11.21 4.45
CA MET A 287 11.02 -11.36 3.14
C MET A 287 11.94 -10.76 2.10
N ILE A 288 12.35 -11.57 1.12
CA ILE A 288 13.32 -11.20 0.10
C ILE A 288 12.60 -10.96 -1.23
N HIS A 289 12.93 -9.84 -1.88
CA HIS A 289 12.58 -9.55 -3.26
C HIS A 289 13.86 -9.21 -4.03
N LEU A 290 14.11 -9.90 -5.16
CA LEU A 290 15.31 -9.66 -5.99
C LEU A 290 16.61 -9.60 -5.16
N ASN A 291 16.78 -10.58 -4.25
CA ASN A 291 17.93 -10.70 -3.34
C ASN A 291 18.12 -9.55 -2.33
N ARG A 292 17.08 -8.74 -2.07
CA ARG A 292 17.10 -7.71 -1.03
C ARG A 292 15.94 -7.89 -0.04
N PRO A 293 16.15 -7.67 1.26
CA PRO A 293 15.08 -7.70 2.24
C PRO A 293 14.14 -6.50 2.03
N VAL A 294 12.85 -6.81 1.88
CA VAL A 294 11.76 -5.82 1.77
C VAL A 294 10.92 -5.73 3.05
N GLY A 295 11.15 -6.65 3.97
CA GLY A 295 10.64 -6.65 5.33
C GLY A 295 11.39 -7.67 6.17
N CYS A 296 11.40 -7.49 7.47
CA CYS A 296 11.96 -8.45 8.42
C CYS A 296 11.13 -8.49 9.69
N GLY A 297 11.40 -9.48 10.52
CA GLY A 297 10.91 -9.61 11.88
C GLY A 297 11.79 -10.58 12.63
N ALA A 298 11.79 -10.48 13.95
CA ALA A 298 12.63 -11.31 14.77
C ALA A 298 11.91 -11.77 16.03
N TRP A 299 12.38 -12.87 16.59
CA TRP A 299 11.97 -13.29 17.92
C TRP A 299 13.21 -13.60 18.76
N ILE A 300 13.12 -13.39 20.08
CA ILE A 300 14.17 -13.71 21.03
C ILE A 300 13.58 -14.39 22.26
N LYS A 301 14.30 -15.37 22.83
CA LYS A 301 13.88 -16.03 24.06
C LYS A 301 14.10 -15.11 25.28
N ARG A 302 13.02 -14.95 26.07
CA ARG A 302 12.99 -14.25 27.37
C ARG A 302 12.99 -15.25 28.53
N SER A 303 12.88 -14.75 29.76
CA SER A 303 12.69 -15.60 30.95
C SER A 303 11.43 -16.48 30.82
N GLY A 304 11.51 -17.70 31.35
CA GLY A 304 10.44 -18.69 31.23
C GLY A 304 10.21 -19.17 29.78
N ASP A 305 8.95 -19.43 29.46
CA ASP A 305 8.50 -19.95 28.16
C ASP A 305 7.98 -18.84 27.24
N ILE A 306 8.70 -17.71 27.17
CA ILE A 306 8.29 -16.52 26.41
C ILE A 306 9.20 -16.29 25.20
N ALA A 307 8.59 -16.22 24.02
CA ALA A 307 9.15 -15.66 22.80
C ALA A 307 8.76 -14.18 22.70
N TRP A 308 9.73 -13.28 22.73
CA TRP A 308 9.48 -11.86 22.45
C TRP A 308 9.65 -11.60 20.96
N ILE A 309 8.56 -11.21 20.28
CA ILE A 309 8.57 -10.86 18.87
C ILE A 309 8.78 -9.35 18.75
N GLY A 310 9.82 -8.99 18.01
CA GLY A 310 10.25 -7.62 17.80
C GLY A 310 10.69 -7.37 16.37
N MET A 311 11.07 -6.13 16.11
CA MET A 311 11.64 -5.69 14.84
C MET A 311 10.80 -6.02 13.59
N VAL A 312 9.47 -6.10 13.70
CA VAL A 312 8.59 -6.43 12.58
C VAL A 312 8.36 -5.22 11.68
N ILE A 313 8.84 -5.31 10.45
CA ILE A 313 8.88 -4.20 9.51
C ILE A 313 8.59 -4.62 8.08
N THR A 314 7.97 -3.72 7.33
CA THR A 314 7.83 -3.81 5.88
C THR A 314 8.06 -2.42 5.29
N LEU A 315 8.88 -2.34 4.24
CA LEU A 315 9.14 -1.11 3.50
C LEU A 315 7.82 -0.48 3.01
N PRO A 316 7.68 0.85 3.01
CA PRO A 316 6.43 1.53 2.65
C PRO A 316 5.81 1.04 1.33
N GLU A 317 6.61 0.87 0.29
CA GLU A 317 6.18 0.43 -1.04
C GLU A 317 5.76 -1.06 -1.12
N TRP A 318 6.03 -1.84 -0.07
CA TRP A 318 5.67 -3.26 0.03
C TRP A 318 4.59 -3.54 1.10
N ARG A 319 4.14 -2.51 1.84
CA ARG A 319 3.08 -2.66 2.85
C ARG A 319 1.78 -3.04 2.17
N GLY A 320 1.04 -3.99 2.75
CA GLY A 320 -0.23 -4.51 2.20
C GLY A 320 -0.08 -5.66 1.19
N CYS A 321 1.15 -6.12 0.90
CA CYS A 321 1.43 -7.34 0.13
C CYS A 321 1.35 -8.63 0.98
N GLY A 322 0.78 -8.59 2.19
CA GLY A 322 0.75 -9.75 3.10
C GLY A 322 2.12 -10.17 3.65
N ILE A 323 3.15 -9.31 3.57
CA ILE A 323 4.51 -9.61 4.03
C ILE A 323 4.57 -9.78 5.55
N ALA A 324 4.07 -8.80 6.32
CA ALA A 324 4.10 -8.87 7.78
C ALA A 324 3.37 -10.11 8.34
N PRO A 325 2.16 -10.48 7.88
CA PRO A 325 1.53 -11.75 8.28
C PRO A 325 2.37 -13.00 7.99
N GLN A 326 3.05 -13.05 6.84
CA GLN A 326 3.91 -14.19 6.48
C GLN A 326 5.15 -14.26 7.38
N ILE A 327 5.82 -13.12 7.63
CA ILE A 327 6.95 -13.04 8.57
C ILE A 327 6.48 -13.47 9.96
N MET A 328 5.40 -12.88 10.48
CA MET A 328 4.85 -13.21 11.79
C MET A 328 4.48 -14.69 11.91
N GLY A 329 3.82 -15.26 10.91
CA GLY A 329 3.47 -16.69 10.90
C GLY A 329 4.70 -17.56 11.00
N LYS A 330 5.79 -17.18 10.31
CA LYS A 330 7.06 -17.88 10.38
C LYS A 330 7.74 -17.73 11.74
N LEU A 331 7.72 -16.54 12.35
CA LEU A 331 8.28 -16.35 13.69
C LEU A 331 7.56 -17.24 14.72
N ILE A 332 6.22 -17.24 14.72
CA ILE A 332 5.40 -18.07 15.64
C ILE A 332 5.64 -19.57 15.40
N GLU A 333 5.73 -20.00 14.13
CA GLU A 333 6.07 -21.38 13.78
C GLU A 333 7.44 -21.79 14.36
N ARG A 334 8.44 -20.92 14.24
CA ARG A 334 9.82 -21.22 14.67
C ARG A 334 9.99 -21.17 16.19
N SER A 335 9.22 -20.31 16.87
CA SER A 335 9.20 -20.22 18.33
C SER A 335 8.09 -21.04 18.99
N SER A 336 7.42 -21.94 18.26
CA SER A 336 6.24 -22.69 18.76
C SER A 336 6.54 -23.65 19.92
N HIS A 337 7.82 -23.92 20.19
CA HIS A 337 8.28 -24.68 21.35
C HIS A 337 8.23 -23.86 22.65
N LEU A 338 8.04 -22.54 22.57
CA LEU A 338 7.77 -21.65 23.69
C LEU A 338 6.26 -21.45 23.84
N LYS A 339 5.80 -21.35 25.08
CA LYS A 339 4.37 -21.34 25.43
C LYS A 339 3.68 -20.03 25.07
N TYR A 340 4.38 -18.91 25.21
CA TYR A 340 3.82 -17.57 25.03
C TYR A 340 4.62 -16.76 24.02
N HIS A 341 3.93 -15.97 23.20
CA HIS A 341 4.50 -15.01 22.27
C HIS A 341 4.01 -13.63 22.67
N LEU A 342 4.94 -12.72 22.96
CA LEU A 342 4.62 -11.35 23.36
C LEU A 342 5.25 -10.37 22.38
N LEU A 343 4.60 -9.22 22.20
CA LEU A 343 5.10 -8.11 21.38
C LEU A 343 4.52 -6.79 21.85
N ASP A 344 5.17 -5.69 21.48
CA ASP A 344 4.64 -4.34 21.62
C ASP A 344 4.23 -3.80 20.23
N ALA A 345 2.92 -3.76 20.00
CA ALA A 345 2.34 -3.40 18.71
C ALA A 345 2.31 -1.89 18.49
N SER A 346 2.85 -1.43 17.37
CA SER A 346 2.54 -0.08 16.87
C SER A 346 1.10 0.00 16.34
N ALA A 347 0.54 1.20 16.23
CA ALA A 347 -0.79 1.43 15.66
C ALA A 347 -0.99 0.80 14.26
N MET A 348 0.10 0.69 13.46
CA MET A 348 0.05 0.03 12.15
C MET A 348 0.04 -1.51 12.26
N GLY A 349 0.74 -2.07 13.26
CA GLY A 349 0.87 -3.51 13.45
C GLY A 349 -0.35 -4.14 14.15
N GLU A 350 -1.02 -3.41 15.03
CA GLU A 350 -2.15 -3.87 15.85
C GLU A 350 -3.21 -4.64 15.05
N LYS A 351 -3.65 -4.09 13.91
CA LYS A 351 -4.67 -4.73 13.05
C LYS A 351 -4.20 -6.05 12.45
N VAL A 352 -2.89 -6.21 12.22
CA VAL A 352 -2.31 -7.46 11.71
C VAL A 352 -2.30 -8.49 12.83
N TYR A 353 -1.79 -8.12 14.01
CA TYR A 353 -1.62 -9.07 15.12
C TYR A 353 -2.94 -9.57 15.69
N ARG A 354 -3.98 -8.72 15.80
CA ARG A 354 -5.31 -9.15 16.21
C ARG A 354 -5.91 -10.19 15.28
N LYS A 355 -5.74 -10.03 13.95
CA LYS A 355 -6.18 -11.04 12.98
C LYS A 355 -5.44 -12.38 13.11
N MET A 356 -4.26 -12.37 13.73
CA MET A 356 -3.47 -13.55 14.03
C MET A 356 -3.74 -14.14 15.44
N GLY A 357 -4.70 -13.58 16.18
CA GLY A 357 -5.12 -14.09 17.48
C GLY A 357 -4.38 -13.52 18.69
N PHE A 358 -3.55 -12.48 18.52
CA PHE A 358 -2.95 -11.79 19.66
C PHE A 358 -4.03 -11.01 20.42
N ALA A 359 -4.06 -11.20 21.75
CA ALA A 359 -4.94 -10.49 22.67
C ALA A 359 -4.26 -9.25 23.24
N ASP A 360 -5.04 -8.19 23.46
CA ASP A 360 -4.59 -6.93 24.05
C ASP A 360 -4.25 -7.13 25.54
N MET A 361 -3.16 -6.51 26.02
CA MET A 361 -2.80 -6.52 27.45
C MET A 361 -2.87 -5.11 28.06
N TYR A 362 -1.81 -4.32 27.88
CA TYR A 362 -1.70 -2.96 28.40
C TYR A 362 -0.83 -2.10 27.49
N LYS A 363 -0.93 -0.79 27.64
CA LYS A 363 -0.16 0.15 26.81
C LYS A 363 1.23 0.42 27.39
N VAL A 364 2.17 0.63 26.49
CA VAL A 364 3.51 1.14 26.78
C VAL A 364 3.69 2.43 25.99
N THR A 365 4.05 3.53 26.64
CA THR A 365 4.11 4.84 26.00
C THR A 365 5.54 5.34 25.91
N ARG A 366 5.98 5.65 24.68
CA ARG A 366 7.26 6.26 24.42
C ARG A 366 7.20 7.75 24.66
N MET A 367 8.10 8.25 25.51
CA MET A 367 8.33 9.67 25.73
C MET A 367 9.77 10.05 25.41
N LYS A 368 9.96 11.29 24.97
CA LYS A 368 11.26 11.95 24.86
C LYS A 368 11.49 12.77 26.12
N LEU A 369 12.59 12.51 26.81
CA LEU A 369 12.97 13.23 28.03
C LEU A 369 13.59 14.60 27.66
N PRO A 370 13.37 15.63 28.49
CA PRO A 370 13.95 16.95 28.27
C PRO A 370 15.47 16.94 28.52
N GLN A 371 16.17 17.98 28.06
CA GLN A 371 17.60 18.17 28.31
C GLN A 371 17.94 18.43 29.78
N LYS A 372 16.94 18.78 30.59
CA LYS A 372 17.07 18.97 32.03
C LYS A 372 15.79 18.51 32.70
N LEU A 373 15.93 17.65 33.70
CA LEU A 373 14.82 17.12 34.49
C LEU A 373 15.14 17.29 35.98
N THR A 374 14.20 17.83 36.76
CA THR A 374 14.43 18.18 38.17
C THR A 374 14.02 17.03 39.08
N PRO A 375 14.91 16.43 39.88
CA PRO A 375 14.55 15.32 40.76
C PRO A 375 13.53 15.74 41.83
N PRO A 376 12.71 14.81 42.36
CA PRO A 376 11.78 15.10 43.45
C PRO A 376 12.50 15.64 44.70
N LYS A 377 11.95 16.68 45.34
CA LYS A 377 12.58 17.35 46.50
C LYS A 377 12.80 16.43 47.69
N ASP A 378 11.87 15.49 47.90
CA ASP A 378 11.87 14.59 49.06
C ASP A 378 12.60 13.26 48.78
N CYS A 379 13.27 13.13 47.62
CA CYS A 379 13.98 11.93 47.21
C CYS A 379 15.47 12.22 46.96
N SER A 380 16.32 11.87 47.93
CA SER A 380 17.78 12.02 47.84
C SER A 380 18.46 10.66 47.78
N LEU A 381 18.66 10.14 46.57
CA LEU A 381 19.36 8.87 46.33
C LEU A 381 20.84 9.09 46.00
N GLN A 382 21.68 8.17 46.47
CA GLN A 382 23.09 8.13 46.09
C GLN A 382 23.23 7.33 44.80
N TRP A 383 23.40 8.03 43.68
CA TRP A 383 23.55 7.44 42.36
C TRP A 383 25.01 7.10 42.04
N GLN A 384 25.22 5.92 41.47
CA GLN A 384 26.53 5.47 40.98
C GLN A 384 26.37 4.51 39.82
N GLN A 385 27.46 4.28 39.08
CA GLN A 385 27.53 3.20 38.10
C GLN A 385 27.49 1.86 38.84
N PHE A 386 26.67 0.93 38.34
CA PHE A 386 26.55 -0.41 38.89
C PHE A 386 27.78 -1.28 38.50
N LYS A 387 28.28 -2.09 39.43
CA LYS A 387 29.49 -2.92 39.26
C LYS A 387 29.31 -4.38 39.71
N GLY A 388 28.07 -4.82 39.91
CA GLY A 388 27.73 -6.19 40.33
C GLY A 388 27.33 -7.09 39.17
N ALA A 389 26.84 -8.28 39.49
CA ALA A 389 26.18 -9.16 38.53
C ALA A 389 24.69 -8.81 38.41
N ALA A 390 24.03 -9.21 37.32
CA ALA A 390 22.60 -8.96 37.15
C ALA A 390 21.75 -9.57 38.29
N ALA A 391 22.23 -10.65 38.92
CA ALA A 391 21.62 -11.26 40.10
C ALA A 391 21.53 -10.34 41.32
N ASP A 392 22.40 -9.31 41.40
CA ASP A 392 22.42 -8.36 42.51
C ASP A 392 21.43 -7.19 42.29
N LEU A 393 20.80 -7.11 41.11
CA LEU A 393 19.79 -6.09 40.80
C LEU A 393 18.41 -6.51 41.32
N PRO A 394 17.76 -5.70 42.18
CA PRO A 394 16.44 -6.02 42.71
C PRO A 394 15.36 -6.10 41.62
N TRP A 395 14.31 -6.87 41.90
CA TRP A 395 13.08 -6.98 41.08
C TRP A 395 13.23 -7.62 39.70
N THR A 396 14.32 -8.35 39.47
CA THR A 396 14.59 -9.05 38.20
C THR A 396 14.14 -10.51 38.18
N ASP A 397 13.43 -10.98 39.22
CA ASP A 397 12.93 -12.35 39.41
C ASP A 397 13.90 -13.45 38.94
N ASN A 398 15.08 -13.54 39.56
CA ASN A 398 16.15 -14.51 39.27
C ASN A 398 16.74 -14.40 37.85
N CYS A 399 17.41 -13.28 37.56
CA CYS A 399 18.27 -13.10 36.39
C CYS A 399 17.54 -13.23 35.04
N ASP A 400 16.67 -12.28 34.73
CA ASP A 400 16.21 -12.06 33.35
C ASP A 400 17.41 -12.11 32.38
N PRO A 401 17.48 -13.10 31.47
CA PRO A 401 18.62 -13.29 30.59
C PRO A 401 18.91 -12.07 29.73
N MET A 402 17.92 -11.23 29.43
CA MET A 402 18.16 -10.01 28.70
C MET A 402 18.94 -8.98 29.53
N ILE A 403 18.61 -8.82 30.81
CA ILE A 403 19.29 -7.88 31.70
C ILE A 403 20.76 -8.30 31.87
N ASP A 404 20.99 -9.59 32.10
CA ASP A 404 22.34 -10.16 32.19
C ASP A 404 23.16 -9.92 30.91
N ARG A 405 22.57 -10.17 29.73
CA ARG A 405 23.22 -9.88 28.44
C ARG A 405 23.55 -8.41 28.27
N LEU A 406 22.61 -7.51 28.53
CA LEU A 406 22.82 -6.07 28.38
C LEU A 406 23.93 -5.59 29.31
N LEU A 407 23.96 -6.08 30.55
CA LEU A 407 24.97 -5.74 31.54
C LEU A 407 26.35 -6.27 31.13
N GLN A 408 26.44 -7.51 30.65
CA GLN A 408 27.71 -8.08 30.16
C GLN A 408 28.24 -7.34 28.93
N GLN A 409 27.35 -6.87 28.06
CA GLN A 409 27.72 -6.18 26.83
C GLN A 409 28.17 -4.74 27.06
N ASN A 410 27.50 -4.01 27.96
CA ASN A 410 27.75 -2.58 28.22
C ASN A 410 27.62 -2.25 29.72
N PRO A 411 28.49 -2.78 30.59
CA PRO A 411 28.39 -2.60 32.03
C PRO A 411 28.48 -1.13 32.47
N GLU A 412 29.08 -0.28 31.65
CA GLU A 412 29.18 1.17 31.86
C GLU A 412 27.85 1.92 31.74
N THR A 413 26.83 1.27 31.18
CA THR A 413 25.53 1.89 30.94
C THR A 413 24.51 1.65 32.05
N PHE A 414 24.87 0.86 33.07
CA PHE A 414 24.00 0.53 34.19
C PHE A 414 24.28 1.42 35.40
N TYR A 415 23.21 1.95 35.99
CA TYR A 415 23.27 2.83 37.14
C TYR A 415 22.31 2.37 38.22
N CYS A 416 22.71 2.52 39.49
CA CYS A 416 21.85 2.25 40.63
C CYS A 416 21.84 3.42 41.61
N GLY A 417 20.67 3.64 42.21
CA GLY A 417 20.41 4.64 43.25
C GLY A 417 20.16 3.93 44.56
N SER A 418 20.91 4.30 45.59
CA SER A 418 20.83 3.67 46.91
C SER A 418 20.31 4.62 47.99
N LEU A 419 19.56 4.05 48.93
CA LEU A 419 19.13 4.69 50.17
C LEU A 419 19.54 3.81 51.35
N ASN A 420 20.30 4.38 52.31
CA ASN A 420 20.85 3.64 53.46
C ASN A 420 21.60 2.35 53.07
N GLY A 421 22.37 2.41 51.98
CA GLY A 421 23.17 1.29 51.47
C GLY A 421 22.39 0.20 50.72
N ARG A 422 21.08 0.35 50.53
CA ARG A 422 20.24 -0.57 49.74
C ARG A 422 19.88 0.05 48.39
N ILE A 423 19.95 -0.74 47.32
CA ILE A 423 19.50 -0.31 45.99
C ILE A 423 17.98 -0.17 46.01
N VAL A 424 17.49 1.03 45.68
CA VAL A 424 16.05 1.37 45.63
C VAL A 424 15.60 1.82 44.24
N ALA A 425 16.52 2.02 43.30
CA ALA A 425 16.24 2.15 41.88
C ALA A 425 17.47 1.77 41.05
N TRP A 426 17.25 1.33 39.82
CA TRP A 426 18.31 1.11 38.85
C TRP A 426 17.77 1.19 37.42
N PHE A 427 18.64 1.56 36.48
CA PHE A 427 18.31 1.62 35.06
C PHE A 427 19.52 1.37 34.17
N ALA A 428 19.26 1.15 32.88
CA ALA A 428 20.30 1.10 31.85
C ALA A 428 20.09 2.18 30.77
N LEU A 429 21.18 2.71 30.23
CA LEU A 429 21.20 3.57 29.05
C LEU A 429 21.65 2.81 27.81
N ARG A 430 20.72 2.53 26.91
CA ARG A 430 21.01 1.81 25.67
C ARG A 430 21.38 2.79 24.55
N PRO A 431 22.51 2.57 23.85
CA PRO A 431 22.84 3.35 22.67
C PRO A 431 21.87 3.04 21.53
N GLY A 432 21.61 4.04 20.70
CA GLY A 432 20.80 3.91 19.50
C GLY A 432 21.33 4.79 18.37
N ARG A 433 20.82 4.57 17.16
CA ARG A 433 21.29 5.25 15.95
C ARG A 433 21.05 6.77 15.96
N LYS A 434 19.93 7.21 16.51
CA LYS A 434 19.48 8.61 16.56
C LYS A 434 19.35 9.13 17.99
N SER A 435 18.88 8.28 18.90
CA SER A 435 18.62 8.63 20.30
C SER A 435 19.11 7.51 21.22
N GLN A 436 19.54 7.87 22.42
CA GLN A 436 19.70 6.90 23.50
C GLN A 436 18.33 6.50 24.04
N HIS A 437 18.27 5.34 24.68
CA HIS A 437 17.07 4.81 25.29
C HIS A 437 17.32 4.46 26.76
N MET A 438 16.54 5.02 27.66
CA MET A 438 16.53 4.68 29.08
C MET A 438 15.60 3.50 29.29
N GLY A 439 16.17 2.33 29.55
CA GLY A 439 15.40 1.09 29.65
C GLY A 439 16.30 -0.14 29.83
N PRO A 440 15.95 -1.08 30.74
CA PRO A 440 14.79 -1.01 31.63
C PRO A 440 15.02 -0.01 32.78
N LEU A 441 13.93 0.40 33.43
CA LEU A 441 13.95 1.17 34.69
C LEU A 441 13.14 0.40 35.73
N TYR A 442 13.80 0.06 36.84
CA TYR A 442 13.16 -0.50 38.01
C TYR A 442 13.36 0.39 39.23
N ALA A 443 12.34 0.52 40.05
CA ALA A 443 12.38 1.32 41.26
C ALA A 443 11.42 0.79 42.34
N GLN A 444 11.70 1.15 43.58
CA GLN A 444 10.83 0.81 44.71
C GLN A 444 9.49 1.55 44.65
N ASP A 445 9.50 2.79 44.17
CA ASP A 445 8.32 3.67 44.07
C ASP A 445 8.51 4.73 42.97
N HIS A 446 7.46 5.53 42.74
CA HIS A 446 7.47 6.56 41.70
C HIS A 446 8.48 7.69 41.96
N GLN A 447 8.85 7.96 43.22
CA GLN A 447 9.81 9.02 43.56
C GLN A 447 11.23 8.58 43.21
N ALA A 448 11.56 7.33 43.51
CA ALA A 448 12.83 6.72 43.13
C ALA A 448 12.95 6.60 41.59
N ALA A 449 11.87 6.26 40.89
CA ALA A 449 11.81 6.26 39.42
C ALA A 449 12.01 7.68 38.83
N ALA A 450 11.37 8.70 39.41
CA ALA A 450 11.52 10.09 39.03
C ALA A 450 12.96 10.62 39.25
N SER A 451 13.59 10.25 40.37
CA SER A 451 15.00 10.53 40.65
C SER A 451 15.91 9.84 39.62
N ALA A 452 15.60 8.59 39.25
CA ALA A 452 16.33 7.84 38.23
C ALA A 452 16.29 8.51 36.86
N ALA A 453 15.11 8.97 36.43
CA ALA A 453 14.97 9.69 35.16
C ALA A 453 15.76 11.01 35.16
N ALA A 454 15.76 11.74 36.28
CA ALA A 454 16.53 12.98 36.41
C ALA A 454 18.04 12.71 36.35
N TYR A 455 18.50 11.65 37.01
CA TYR A 455 19.90 11.23 36.95
C TYR A 455 20.29 10.75 35.55
N ALA A 456 19.44 9.97 34.88
CA ALA A 456 19.64 9.50 33.51
C ALA A 456 19.86 10.67 32.53
N VAL A 457 19.01 11.70 32.58
CA VAL A 457 19.18 12.93 31.78
C VAL A 457 20.53 13.60 32.05
N SER A 458 20.98 13.60 33.31
CA SER A 458 22.27 14.22 33.68
C SER A 458 23.49 13.48 33.14
N VAL A 459 23.42 12.15 33.01
CA VAL A 459 24.55 11.31 32.55
C VAL A 459 24.49 10.96 31.06
N ALA A 460 23.33 11.04 30.40
CA ALA A 460 23.17 10.75 28.98
C ALA A 460 23.85 11.79 28.05
N GLY A 461 24.17 12.98 28.58
CA GLY A 461 24.77 14.08 27.84
C GLY A 461 23.78 14.83 26.94
N ALA A 462 24.28 15.51 25.91
CA ALA A 462 23.48 16.40 25.05
C ALA A 462 22.62 15.67 23.98
N GLY A 463 22.61 14.32 23.98
CA GLY A 463 21.86 13.52 23.02
C GLY A 463 20.35 13.50 23.30
N GLU A 464 19.56 13.05 22.33
CA GLU A 464 18.15 12.76 22.56
C GLU A 464 18.02 11.48 23.42
N LEU A 465 17.23 11.54 24.48
CA LEU A 465 16.94 10.42 25.38
C LEU A 465 15.46 10.08 25.35
N THR A 466 15.14 8.81 25.13
CA THR A 466 13.77 8.29 25.12
C THR A 466 13.55 7.24 26.19
N ILE A 467 12.31 7.04 26.63
CA ILE A 467 11.91 6.05 27.63
C ILE A 467 10.56 5.45 27.23
N ASP A 468 10.38 4.15 27.46
CA ASP A 468 9.12 3.43 27.18
C ASP A 468 8.42 3.06 28.48
N ILE A 469 7.46 3.88 28.89
CA ILE A 469 6.84 3.83 30.21
C ILE A 469 5.68 2.85 30.21
N MET A 470 5.59 2.08 31.29
CA MET A 470 4.43 1.22 31.55
C MET A 470 3.23 2.07 31.96
N ASN A 471 2.13 2.08 31.21
CA ASN A 471 1.03 3.02 31.47
C ASN A 471 0.27 2.80 32.78
N TYR A 472 0.46 1.66 33.45
CA TYR A 472 -0.04 1.45 34.81
C TYR A 472 0.76 2.25 35.87
N GLN A 473 1.95 2.77 35.54
CA GLN A 473 2.78 3.62 36.39
C GLN A 473 2.36 5.10 36.29
N THR A 474 1.10 5.37 36.66
CA THR A 474 0.43 6.65 36.37
C THR A 474 1.08 7.87 37.02
N GLU A 475 1.62 7.74 38.24
CA GLU A 475 2.27 8.85 38.95
C GLU A 475 3.60 9.24 38.30
N PHE A 476 4.38 8.25 37.87
CA PHE A 476 5.64 8.49 37.17
C PHE A 476 5.40 9.12 35.78
N PHE A 477 4.37 8.66 35.06
CA PHE A 477 3.97 9.26 33.79
C PHE A 477 3.61 10.75 33.95
N ARG A 478 2.79 11.09 34.95
CA ARG A 478 2.42 12.49 35.24
C ARG A 478 3.65 13.33 35.58
N TYR A 479 4.55 12.83 36.42
CA TYR A 479 5.79 13.53 36.74
C TYR A 479 6.59 13.88 35.48
N LEU A 480 6.77 12.93 34.55
CA LEU A 480 7.51 13.18 33.31
C LEU A 480 6.82 14.21 32.42
N GLN A 481 5.49 14.14 32.32
CA GLN A 481 4.69 15.10 31.55
C GLN A 481 4.77 16.51 32.14
N ASP A 482 4.58 16.64 33.46
CA ASP A 482 4.62 17.92 34.19
C ASP A 482 6.01 18.58 34.14
N ASN A 483 7.06 17.78 33.94
CA ASN A 483 8.43 18.25 33.81
C ASN A 483 8.93 18.30 32.36
N GLY A 484 8.02 18.41 31.39
CA GLY A 484 8.35 18.77 30.01
C GLY A 484 8.81 17.63 29.11
N SER A 485 8.53 16.37 29.47
CA SER A 485 8.74 15.24 28.56
C SER A 485 7.67 15.21 27.47
N GLU A 486 8.08 14.93 26.24
CA GLU A 486 7.18 14.95 25.07
C GLU A 486 6.66 13.54 24.75
N LEU A 487 5.35 13.41 24.53
CA LEU A 487 4.73 12.17 24.06
C LEU A 487 5.14 11.88 22.61
N CYS A 488 5.78 10.74 22.35
CA CYS A 488 6.20 10.35 21.00
C CYS A 488 5.22 9.39 20.33
N ARG A 489 4.88 8.28 20.99
CA ARG A 489 3.96 7.24 20.47
C ARG A 489 3.53 6.25 21.54
N ASP A 490 2.38 5.64 21.32
CA ASP A 490 1.92 4.49 22.10
C ASP A 490 2.24 3.18 21.38
N PHE A 491 2.53 2.16 22.18
CA PHE A 491 2.51 0.76 21.80
C PHE A 491 1.46 0.03 22.64
N LEU A 492 0.85 -1.00 22.05
CA LEU A 492 -0.05 -1.91 22.75
C LEU A 492 0.67 -3.24 22.95
N ARG A 493 0.93 -3.61 24.20
CA ARG A 493 1.45 -4.93 24.52
C ARG A 493 0.39 -5.97 24.23
N MET A 494 0.76 -7.03 23.52
CA MET A 494 -0.14 -8.11 23.14
C MET A 494 0.50 -9.48 23.38
N SER A 495 -0.34 -10.49 23.62
CA SER A 495 0.10 -11.87 23.88
C SER A 495 -0.64 -12.91 23.05
N LEU A 496 0.05 -14.00 22.72
CA LEU A 496 -0.51 -15.22 22.13
C LEU A 496 0.08 -16.47 22.82
N PRO A 497 -0.73 -17.32 23.50
CA PRO A 497 -2.15 -17.13 23.79
C PRO A 497 -2.39 -15.96 24.75
N GLU A 498 -3.66 -15.67 25.03
CA GLU A 498 -4.06 -14.60 25.96
C GLU A 498 -3.48 -14.82 27.37
N ILE A 499 -2.91 -13.74 27.93
CA ILE A 499 -2.43 -13.67 29.32
C ILE A 499 -3.14 -12.50 29.98
N ALA A 500 -3.74 -12.76 31.15
CA ALA A 500 -4.32 -11.70 31.98
C ALA A 500 -3.26 -10.63 32.30
N ALA A 501 -3.57 -9.36 32.01
CA ALA A 501 -2.62 -8.24 32.07
C ALA A 501 -1.90 -8.17 33.42
N GLU A 502 -2.63 -8.38 34.51
CA GLU A 502 -2.17 -8.28 35.90
C GLU A 502 -1.04 -9.28 36.21
N ARG A 503 -0.98 -10.41 35.49
CA ARG A 503 0.08 -11.42 35.68
C ARG A 503 1.46 -10.97 35.21
N MET A 504 1.50 -9.97 34.34
CA MET A 504 2.73 -9.44 33.73
C MET A 504 2.97 -7.97 34.08
N GLN A 505 2.18 -7.42 35.00
CA GLN A 505 2.45 -6.10 35.59
C GLN A 505 3.38 -6.28 36.78
N SER A 506 4.35 -5.39 36.91
CA SER A 506 5.23 -5.32 38.08
C SER A 506 5.15 -3.93 38.66
N GLU A 507 4.86 -3.84 39.96
CA GLU A 507 4.83 -2.55 40.68
C GLU A 507 6.20 -1.85 40.62
N ASN A 508 7.28 -2.62 40.46
CA ASN A 508 8.64 -2.11 40.44
C ASN A 508 9.19 -1.81 39.04
N MET A 509 8.53 -2.25 37.96
CA MET A 509 8.97 -1.98 36.60
C MET A 509 8.32 -0.69 36.07
N PHE A 510 9.13 0.33 35.84
CA PHE A 510 8.67 1.66 35.39
C PHE A 510 8.87 1.88 33.90
N ALA A 511 9.90 1.29 33.31
CA ALA A 511 10.12 1.34 31.86
C ALA A 511 10.62 0.01 31.29
N ALA A 512 10.16 -0.27 30.06
CA ALA A 512 10.55 -1.43 29.25
C ALA A 512 12.04 -1.37 28.91
N VAL A 513 12.63 -2.50 28.52
CA VAL A 513 13.95 -2.49 27.88
C VAL A 513 13.86 -1.74 26.53
N GLY A 514 12.73 -1.89 25.84
CA GLY A 514 12.39 -1.33 24.54
C GLY A 514 11.41 -2.26 23.81
N PRO A 515 10.66 -1.81 22.78
CA PRO A 515 9.61 -2.59 22.14
C PRO A 515 10.15 -3.85 21.46
N GLU A 516 11.42 -3.85 21.05
CA GLU A 516 12.08 -5.03 20.49
C GLU A 516 12.41 -6.12 21.53
N TYR A 517 12.46 -5.81 22.83
CA TYR A 517 12.89 -6.76 23.86
C TYR A 517 11.90 -6.98 25.01
N GLY A 518 10.95 -6.08 25.20
CA GLY A 518 9.95 -6.10 26.26
C GLY A 518 10.28 -5.29 27.49
#